data_AF-A0A418FU68-F1
#
_entry.id   AF-A0A418FU68-F1
#
_cell.length_a   1.000
_cell.length_b   1.000
_cell.length_c   1.000
_cell.angle_alpha   90.00
_cell.angle_beta   90.00
_cell.angle_gamma   90.00
#
_symmetry.space_group_name_H-M   'P 1'
#
loop_
_entity.id
_entity.type
_entity.pdbx_description
1 polymer ?
#
loop_
_entity_poly.entity_id
_entity_poly.type
_entity_poly.pdbx_seq_one_letter_code
_entity_poly.pdbx_strand_id
1 'polypeptide(L)'
;MLILPSILPVPDSPRTLPSNTYIDGTKPDGQSVTRATVSLDLMLEEFALLDSHVAAAKSAFTTMCSQPAASTSAFNLVDLVTTGAADRIQSLLSKHPMEFGLQVRSLASSTPVMLLHLTRLRMLCRWMRTTWGPSTPFATLYHNVFNHAYSIHALGLDITSVVRSSSLDEYHSDDVSDATVLLSHESESILALAEMLLGSLAPCYYAHDVALNAATSGPVFALPARSGDRYLASSTLCTVLLHSTLGTPIRKALCDLLQRARATLTDRGSADSEDSAVASTLADWVSNVDIMVALDQAFALPITPFCQVMFDSSTMSLTHGSLEDLWTDTVTPTTG
;
A
#
# COMPACT_ATOMS: atom_id res chain seq x y z
N MET A 1 17.91 3.96 -2.41
CA MET A 1 17.55 5.02 -1.45
C MET A 1 16.92 4.34 -0.25
N LEU A 2 17.26 4.79 0.96
CA LEU A 2 16.64 4.38 2.23
C LEU A 2 16.24 5.66 2.97
N ILE A 3 14.99 5.73 3.42
CA ILE A 3 14.41 6.84 4.17
C ILE A 3 14.19 6.33 5.59
N LEU A 4 14.74 7.04 6.56
CA LEU A 4 14.66 6.68 7.97
C LEU A 4 14.07 7.85 8.77
N PRO A 5 13.23 7.58 9.77
CA PRO A 5 12.85 8.61 10.72
C PRO A 5 14.08 9.08 11.50
N SER A 6 14.06 10.35 11.89
CA SER A 6 15.06 10.95 12.77
C SER A 6 14.33 11.64 13.89
N ILE A 7 14.59 11.21 15.13
CA ILE A 7 14.06 11.87 16.31
C ILE A 7 14.95 13.09 16.58
N LEU A 8 14.36 14.28 16.53
CA LEU A 8 15.06 15.53 16.82
C LEU A 8 14.58 16.09 18.17
N PRO A 9 15.48 16.53 19.05
CA PRO A 9 15.08 17.17 20.30
C PRO A 9 14.36 18.50 20.00
N VAL A 10 13.20 18.68 20.62
CA VAL A 10 12.43 19.94 20.56
C VAL A 10 12.51 20.61 21.94
N PRO A 11 13.35 21.66 22.11
CA PRO A 11 13.64 22.26 23.42
C PRO A 11 12.40 22.79 24.15
N ASP A 12 11.40 23.23 23.39
CA ASP A 12 10.15 23.84 23.89
C ASP A 12 8.96 22.87 23.88
N SER A 13 9.22 21.56 23.78
CA SER A 13 8.16 20.56 23.84
C SER A 13 7.46 20.57 25.22
N PRO A 14 6.12 20.45 25.26
CA PRO A 14 5.40 20.38 26.53
C PRO A 14 5.93 19.24 27.39
N ARG A 15 6.42 19.56 28.60
CA ARG A 15 6.93 18.56 29.56
C ARG A 15 5.82 17.87 30.35
N THR A 16 4.60 18.39 30.24
CA THR A 16 3.41 17.87 30.90
C THR A 16 2.44 17.40 29.84
N LEU A 17 2.17 16.11 29.84
CA LEU A 17 1.20 15.49 28.95
C LEU A 17 -0.20 15.61 29.58
N PRO A 18 -1.23 16.04 28.83
CA PRO A 18 -2.60 15.95 29.31
C PRO A 18 -2.94 14.49 29.58
N SER A 19 -3.48 14.19 30.76
CA SER A 19 -4.08 12.89 31.05
C SER A 19 -5.21 12.60 30.06
N ASN A 20 -5.34 11.35 29.62
CA ASN A 20 -6.30 10.90 28.60
C ASN A 20 -6.01 11.40 27.17
N THR A 21 -4.74 11.59 26.78
CA THR A 21 -4.39 11.79 25.37
C THR A 21 -4.26 10.44 24.68
N TYR A 22 -5.03 10.22 23.62
CA TYR A 22 -5.03 9.00 22.82
C TYR A 22 -5.07 9.32 21.33
N ILE A 23 -4.52 8.42 20.53
CA ILE A 23 -4.72 8.40 19.08
C ILE A 23 -5.53 7.17 18.74
N ASP A 24 -6.65 7.40 18.07
CA ASP A 24 -7.44 6.33 17.49
C ASP A 24 -6.81 5.86 16.18
N GLY A 25 -6.98 4.59 15.88
CA GLY A 25 -6.58 4.00 14.61
C GLY A 25 -7.06 2.57 14.59
N THR A 26 -6.42 1.76 13.76
CA THR A 26 -6.75 0.33 13.70
C THR A 26 -5.51 -0.52 13.75
N LYS A 27 -5.56 -1.62 14.51
CA LYS A 27 -4.51 -2.62 14.52
C LYS A 27 -5.07 -3.96 14.05
N PRO A 28 -4.29 -4.75 13.30
CA PRO A 28 -4.61 -6.16 13.13
C PRO A 28 -4.57 -6.83 14.51
N ASP A 29 -5.68 -7.44 14.92
CA ASP A 29 -5.75 -8.32 16.09
C ASP A 29 -6.18 -9.71 15.65
N GLY A 30 -5.19 -10.60 15.54
CA GLY A 30 -5.37 -11.98 15.09
C GLY A 30 -6.05 -12.07 13.72
N GLN A 31 -7.36 -12.34 13.74
CA GLN A 31 -8.20 -12.55 12.55
C GLN A 31 -9.03 -11.34 12.12
N SER A 32 -8.92 -10.21 12.83
CA SER A 32 -9.73 -9.02 12.56
C SER A 32 -8.87 -7.76 12.56
N VAL A 33 -9.50 -6.64 12.22
CA VAL A 33 -8.95 -5.30 12.46
C VAL A 33 -9.79 -4.68 13.57
N THR A 34 -9.16 -4.38 14.70
CA THR A 34 -9.83 -3.76 15.85
C THR A 34 -9.54 -2.28 15.87
N ARG A 35 -10.54 -1.48 16.30
CA ARG A 35 -10.29 -0.09 16.67
C ARG A 35 -9.32 -0.10 17.85
N ALA A 36 -8.18 0.56 17.66
CA ALA A 36 -7.15 0.65 18.66
C ALA A 36 -7.03 2.11 19.10
N THR A 37 -7.44 2.39 20.34
CA THR A 37 -7.14 3.64 21.03
C THR A 37 -5.79 3.45 21.72
N VAL A 38 -4.73 4.00 21.13
CA VAL A 38 -3.37 3.88 21.69
C VAL A 38 -3.14 5.06 22.63
N SER A 39 -2.83 4.76 23.91
CA SER A 39 -2.46 5.79 24.86
C SER A 39 -1.14 6.45 24.45
N LEU A 40 -0.99 7.72 24.79
CA LEU A 40 0.26 8.43 24.53
C LEU A 40 1.48 7.76 25.18
N ASP A 41 1.32 7.11 26.35
CA ASP A 41 2.41 6.37 27.00
C ASP A 41 2.91 5.20 26.15
N LEU A 42 2.00 4.38 25.59
CA LEU A 42 2.38 3.28 24.69
C LEU A 42 3.03 3.79 23.40
N MET A 43 2.57 4.94 22.89
CA MET A 43 3.22 5.58 21.75
C MET A 43 4.64 6.02 22.08
N LEU A 44 4.87 6.59 23.28
CA LEU A 44 6.20 7.01 23.73
C LEU A 44 7.13 5.81 23.96
N GLU A 45 6.60 4.68 24.43
CA GLU A 45 7.36 3.42 24.52
C GLU A 45 7.79 2.94 23.13
N GLU A 46 6.88 2.90 22.15
CA GLU A 46 7.22 2.54 20.77
C GLU A 46 8.22 3.54 20.16
N PHE A 47 8.03 4.84 20.42
CA PHE A 47 8.93 5.90 19.97
C PHE A 47 10.33 5.76 20.57
N ALA A 48 10.45 5.36 21.83
CA ALA A 48 11.72 5.12 22.49
C ALA A 48 12.50 3.95 21.87
N LEU A 49 11.81 2.99 21.26
CA LEU A 49 12.42 1.88 20.53
C LEU A 49 12.79 2.23 19.08
N LEU A 50 12.24 3.31 18.52
CA LEU A 50 12.38 3.66 17.12
C LEU A 50 13.84 3.87 16.70
N ASP A 51 14.67 4.49 17.54
CA ASP A 51 16.10 4.68 17.25
C ASP A 51 16.83 3.33 17.07
N SER A 52 16.46 2.31 17.85
CA SER A 52 17.03 0.97 17.73
C SER A 52 16.60 0.29 16.43
N HIS A 53 15.33 0.46 16.04
CA HIS A 53 14.80 -0.04 14.77
C HIS A 53 15.46 0.66 13.56
N VAL A 54 15.68 1.97 13.65
CA VAL A 54 16.40 2.76 12.65
C VAL A 54 17.84 2.29 12.52
N ALA A 55 18.54 2.04 13.63
CA ALA A 55 19.90 1.53 13.62
C ALA A 55 19.97 0.13 12.96
N ALA A 56 19.02 -0.76 13.28
CA ALA A 56 18.93 -2.08 12.68
C ALA A 56 18.67 -2.01 11.16
N ALA A 57 17.70 -1.18 10.73
CA ALA A 57 17.42 -0.96 9.31
C ALA A 57 18.63 -0.37 8.57
N LYS A 58 19.32 0.61 9.16
CA LYS A 58 20.54 1.17 8.58
C LYS A 58 21.63 0.13 8.44
N SER A 59 21.85 -0.70 9.47
CA SER A 59 22.83 -1.79 9.43
C SER A 59 22.51 -2.81 8.34
N ALA A 60 21.25 -3.27 8.27
CA ALA A 60 20.81 -4.21 7.23
C ALA A 60 21.02 -3.66 5.81
N PHE A 61 20.73 -2.37 5.61
CA PHE A 61 20.96 -1.69 4.33
C PHE A 61 22.45 -1.63 3.97
N THR A 62 23.30 -1.24 4.91
CA THR A 62 24.75 -1.20 4.70
C THR A 62 25.31 -2.58 4.38
N THR A 63 24.86 -3.62 5.08
CA THR A 63 25.24 -5.01 4.78
C THR A 63 24.84 -5.41 3.37
N MET A 64 23.58 -5.16 2.97
CA MET A 64 23.10 -5.46 1.63
C MET A 64 23.90 -4.72 0.54
N CYS A 65 24.19 -3.42 0.73
CA CYS A 65 24.99 -2.65 -0.23
C CYS A 65 26.44 -3.13 -0.34
N SER A 66 26.96 -3.83 0.66
CA SER A 66 28.34 -4.32 0.71
C SER A 66 28.47 -5.76 0.19
N GLN A 67 27.36 -6.46 -0.05
CA GLN A 67 27.38 -7.82 -0.60
C GLN A 67 27.58 -7.78 -2.13
N PRO A 68 28.40 -8.70 -2.69
CA PRO A 68 28.53 -8.83 -4.14
C PRO A 68 27.19 -9.28 -4.74
N ALA A 69 26.87 -8.78 -5.94
CA ALA A 69 25.60 -9.00 -6.64
C ALA A 69 25.21 -10.48 -6.89
N ALA A 70 26.10 -11.44 -6.61
CA ALA A 70 25.91 -12.87 -6.79
C ALA A 70 25.38 -13.61 -5.55
N SER A 71 25.00 -12.92 -4.47
CA SER A 71 24.34 -13.56 -3.33
C SER A 71 22.97 -14.13 -3.77
N THR A 72 22.72 -15.41 -3.48
CA THR A 72 21.44 -16.07 -3.74
C THR A 72 20.32 -15.32 -3.02
N SER A 73 19.40 -14.76 -3.80
CA SER A 73 18.22 -14.06 -3.28
C SER A 73 17.34 -15.01 -2.47
N ALA A 74 16.73 -14.52 -1.39
CA ALA A 74 15.86 -15.31 -0.51
C ALA A 74 14.54 -15.72 -1.19
N PHE A 75 14.15 -15.02 -2.27
CA PHE A 75 12.92 -15.28 -3.03
C PHE A 75 13.01 -14.73 -4.45
N ASN A 76 12.10 -15.14 -5.32
CA ASN A 76 11.96 -14.60 -6.68
C ASN A 76 10.56 -14.00 -6.84
N LEU A 77 10.48 -12.68 -7.01
CA LEU A 77 9.23 -11.95 -7.13
C LEU A 77 8.48 -12.29 -8.42
N VAL A 78 9.17 -12.61 -9.51
CA VAL A 78 8.54 -13.07 -10.76
C VAL A 78 7.80 -14.39 -10.52
N ASP A 79 8.44 -15.35 -9.85
CA ASP A 79 7.82 -16.65 -9.55
C ASP A 79 6.61 -16.49 -8.62
N LEU A 80 6.72 -15.60 -7.62
CA LEU A 80 5.61 -15.32 -6.69
C LEU A 80 4.42 -14.67 -7.38
N VAL A 81 4.65 -13.74 -8.31
CA VAL A 81 3.58 -13.11 -9.10
C VAL A 81 2.97 -14.12 -10.07
N THR A 82 3.79 -14.94 -10.72
CA THR A 82 3.36 -16.00 -11.64
C THR A 82 2.48 -17.04 -10.95
N THR A 83 2.78 -17.37 -9.68
CA THR A 83 2.04 -18.35 -8.88
C THR A 83 0.91 -17.75 -8.05
N GLY A 84 0.73 -16.43 -8.07
CA GLY A 84 -0.34 -15.75 -7.33
C GLY A 84 -0.15 -15.79 -5.81
N ALA A 85 1.09 -15.85 -5.35
CA ALA A 85 1.44 -16.01 -3.93
C ALA A 85 1.30 -14.69 -3.13
N ALA A 86 0.16 -14.01 -3.24
CA ALA A 86 -0.08 -12.66 -2.70
C ALA A 86 0.20 -12.55 -1.19
N ASP A 87 -0.19 -13.55 -0.40
CA ASP A 87 0.07 -13.59 1.04
C ASP A 87 1.57 -13.64 1.36
N ARG A 88 2.32 -14.41 0.56
CA ARG A 88 3.77 -14.54 0.72
C ARG A 88 4.49 -13.27 0.26
N ILE A 89 4.02 -12.64 -0.82
CA ILE A 89 4.52 -11.34 -1.29
C ILE A 89 4.41 -10.31 -0.16
N GLN A 90 3.27 -10.25 0.55
CA GLN A 90 3.12 -9.33 1.66
C GLN A 90 4.07 -9.64 2.82
N SER A 91 4.20 -10.90 3.21
CA SER A 91 5.11 -11.26 4.30
C SER A 91 6.58 -11.01 3.97
N LEU A 92 6.97 -11.15 2.70
CA LEU A 92 8.32 -10.85 2.23
C LEU A 92 8.60 -9.35 2.19
N LEU A 93 7.61 -8.50 1.91
CA LEU A 93 7.77 -7.05 2.03
C LEU A 93 8.11 -6.64 3.47
N SER A 94 7.43 -7.20 4.46
CA SER A 94 7.73 -6.95 5.89
C SER A 94 9.09 -7.48 6.31
N LYS A 95 9.42 -8.72 5.93
CA LYS A 95 10.63 -9.43 6.41
C LYS A 95 11.91 -9.02 5.69
N HIS A 96 11.82 -8.70 4.40
CA HIS A 96 12.96 -8.42 3.53
C HIS A 96 12.73 -7.15 2.69
N PRO A 97 12.40 -5.99 3.31
CA PRO A 97 11.92 -4.80 2.59
C PRO A 97 12.91 -4.29 1.53
N MET A 98 14.21 -4.32 1.82
CA MET A 98 15.23 -3.78 0.92
C MET A 98 15.47 -4.67 -0.30
N GLU A 99 15.54 -5.99 -0.09
CA GLU A 99 15.65 -6.98 -1.16
C GLU A 99 14.38 -6.97 -2.03
N PHE A 100 13.20 -6.86 -1.39
CA PHE A 100 11.93 -6.71 -2.08
C PHE A 100 11.93 -5.48 -3.00
N GLY A 101 12.36 -4.32 -2.48
CA GLY A 101 12.48 -3.10 -3.27
C GLY A 101 13.46 -3.20 -4.44
N LEU A 102 14.56 -3.95 -4.29
CA LEU A 102 15.48 -4.22 -5.40
C LEU A 102 14.80 -5.04 -6.49
N GLN A 103 14.05 -6.08 -6.13
CA GLN A 103 13.33 -6.90 -7.10
C GLN A 103 12.22 -6.11 -7.80
N VAL A 104 11.44 -5.29 -7.07
CA VAL A 104 10.43 -4.38 -7.69
C VAL A 104 11.08 -3.47 -8.74
N ARG A 105 12.23 -2.84 -8.42
CA ARG A 105 12.97 -2.03 -9.38
C ARG A 105 13.53 -2.85 -10.55
N SER A 106 13.92 -4.10 -10.30
CA SER A 106 14.38 -5.02 -11.35
C SER A 106 13.25 -5.39 -12.32
N LEU A 107 12.02 -5.57 -11.83
CA LEU A 107 10.84 -5.80 -12.68
C LEU A 107 10.66 -4.64 -13.67
N ALA A 108 10.78 -3.39 -13.21
CA ALA A 108 10.69 -2.23 -14.10
C ALA A 108 11.77 -2.24 -15.21
N SER A 109 13.00 -2.67 -14.92
CA SER A 109 14.06 -2.68 -15.93
C SER A 109 14.09 -3.93 -16.80
N SER A 110 13.55 -5.05 -16.33
CA SER A 110 13.80 -6.39 -16.91
C SER A 110 12.53 -7.11 -17.36
N THR A 111 11.41 -6.89 -16.68
CA THR A 111 10.13 -7.54 -16.97
C THR A 111 8.95 -6.60 -16.63
N PRO A 112 8.77 -5.48 -17.34
CA PRO A 112 7.76 -4.46 -17.00
C PRO A 112 6.33 -4.99 -16.86
N VAL A 113 5.95 -5.99 -17.67
CA VAL A 113 4.66 -6.68 -17.59
C VAL A 113 4.44 -7.31 -16.21
N MET A 114 5.48 -7.88 -15.59
CA MET A 114 5.39 -8.44 -14.24
C MET A 114 5.21 -7.37 -13.16
N LEU A 115 5.67 -6.13 -13.38
CA LEU A 115 5.38 -5.02 -12.47
C LEU A 115 3.89 -4.67 -12.48
N LEU A 116 3.26 -4.67 -13.66
CA LEU A 116 1.81 -4.48 -13.79
C LEU A 116 1.04 -5.59 -13.07
N HIS A 117 1.40 -6.86 -13.30
CA HIS A 117 0.76 -7.99 -12.62
C HIS A 117 0.96 -7.97 -11.11
N LEU A 118 2.15 -7.63 -10.61
CA LEU A 118 2.40 -7.46 -9.18
C LEU A 118 1.47 -6.41 -8.57
N THR A 119 1.34 -5.25 -9.23
CA THR A 119 0.49 -4.16 -8.77
C THR A 119 -0.97 -4.58 -8.72
N ARG A 120 -1.47 -5.21 -9.79
CA ARG A 120 -2.82 -5.76 -9.89
C ARG A 120 -3.11 -6.83 -8.84
N LEU A 121 -2.18 -7.77 -8.64
CA LEU A 121 -2.28 -8.83 -7.64
C LEU A 121 -2.35 -8.25 -6.22
N ARG A 122 -1.52 -7.25 -5.92
CA ARG A 122 -1.51 -6.58 -4.62
C ARG A 122 -2.79 -5.79 -4.38
N MET A 123 -3.26 -5.02 -5.37
CA MET A 123 -4.53 -4.30 -5.31
C MET A 123 -5.71 -5.24 -5.04
N LEU A 124 -5.83 -6.31 -5.82
CA LEU A 124 -6.89 -7.29 -5.66
C LEU A 124 -6.84 -7.96 -4.28
N CYS A 125 -5.64 -8.32 -3.81
CA CYS A 125 -5.48 -8.86 -2.46
C CYS A 125 -5.94 -7.85 -1.40
N ARG A 126 -5.59 -6.57 -1.51
CA ARG A 126 -6.07 -5.52 -0.59
C ARG A 126 -7.60 -5.46 -0.54
N TRP A 127 -8.29 -5.40 -1.68
CA TRP A 127 -9.76 -5.41 -1.72
C TRP A 127 -10.39 -6.63 -1.05
N MET A 128 -9.82 -7.81 -1.31
CA MET A 128 -10.26 -9.05 -0.67
C MET A 128 -10.00 -9.03 0.84
N ARG A 129 -8.86 -8.50 1.27
CA ARG A 129 -8.48 -8.42 2.69
C ARG A 129 -9.32 -7.44 3.48
N THR A 130 -9.75 -6.34 2.86
CA THR A 130 -10.75 -5.44 3.44
C THR A 130 -12.04 -6.20 3.75
N THR A 131 -12.48 -7.08 2.86
CA THR A 131 -13.80 -7.73 2.97
C THR A 131 -13.80 -8.98 3.84
N TRP A 132 -12.82 -9.86 3.64
CA TRP A 132 -12.81 -11.21 4.23
C TRP A 132 -11.72 -11.42 5.28
N GLY A 133 -10.99 -10.36 5.64
CA GLY A 133 -9.95 -10.44 6.65
C GLY A 133 -8.76 -11.34 6.27
N PRO A 134 -7.92 -11.75 7.22
CA PRO A 134 -6.68 -12.51 6.98
C PRO A 134 -6.86 -14.05 7.03
N SER A 135 -8.00 -14.54 7.52
CA SER A 135 -8.19 -15.95 7.90
C SER A 135 -8.18 -16.91 6.71
N THR A 136 -8.65 -16.48 5.55
CA THR A 136 -8.71 -17.30 4.33
C THR A 136 -7.49 -17.03 3.43
N PRO A 137 -6.78 -18.05 2.91
CA PRO A 137 -5.69 -17.84 1.96
C PRO A 137 -6.15 -17.09 0.71
N PHE A 138 -5.29 -16.24 0.14
CA PHE A 138 -5.62 -15.49 -1.08
C PHE A 138 -6.08 -16.40 -2.22
N ALA A 139 -5.41 -17.53 -2.44
CA ALA A 139 -5.78 -18.47 -3.50
C ALA A 139 -7.22 -19.01 -3.36
N THR A 140 -7.68 -19.21 -2.12
CA THR A 140 -9.06 -19.63 -1.82
C THR A 140 -10.04 -18.47 -2.05
N LEU A 141 -9.70 -17.24 -1.63
CA LEU A 141 -10.53 -16.06 -1.91
C LEU A 141 -10.67 -15.82 -3.41
N TYR A 142 -9.56 -15.93 -4.16
CA TYR A 142 -9.55 -15.81 -5.61
C TYR A 142 -10.47 -16.84 -6.27
N HIS A 143 -10.35 -18.12 -5.86
CA HIS A 143 -11.22 -19.16 -6.37
C HIS A 143 -12.69 -18.89 -6.07
N ASN A 144 -13.02 -18.42 -4.87
CA ASN A 144 -14.40 -18.13 -4.49
C ASN A 144 -15.01 -16.97 -5.29
N VAL A 145 -14.22 -15.93 -5.60
CA VAL A 145 -14.69 -14.75 -6.35
C VAL A 145 -14.78 -15.04 -7.86
N PHE A 146 -13.78 -15.70 -8.43
CA PHE A 146 -13.68 -15.88 -9.90
C PHE A 146 -14.09 -17.28 -10.38
N ASN A 147 -14.37 -18.20 -9.46
CA ASN A 147 -14.75 -19.59 -9.77
C ASN A 147 -13.69 -20.38 -10.57
N HIS A 148 -12.42 -20.01 -10.44
CA HIS A 148 -11.27 -20.75 -10.97
C HIS A 148 -10.00 -20.48 -10.17
N ALA A 149 -8.99 -21.36 -10.31
CA ALA A 149 -7.70 -21.13 -9.68
C ALA A 149 -7.00 -19.91 -10.29
N TYR A 150 -6.16 -19.23 -9.50
CA TYR A 150 -5.36 -18.11 -10.00
C TYR A 150 -4.55 -18.51 -11.24
N SER A 151 -4.56 -17.63 -12.24
CA SER A 151 -3.67 -17.68 -13.39
C SER A 151 -3.25 -16.26 -13.74
N ILE A 152 -1.96 -16.04 -13.94
CA ILE A 152 -1.43 -14.72 -14.33
C ILE A 152 -2.06 -14.20 -15.62
N HIS A 153 -2.40 -15.09 -16.55
CA HIS A 153 -3.06 -14.76 -17.82
C HIS A 153 -4.53 -14.38 -17.66
N ALA A 154 -5.21 -14.86 -16.62
CA ALA A 154 -6.60 -14.53 -16.33
C ALA A 154 -6.73 -13.22 -15.53
N LEU A 155 -5.72 -12.87 -14.72
CA LEU A 155 -5.74 -11.74 -13.78
C LEU A 155 -6.24 -10.42 -14.40
N GLY A 156 -5.80 -10.07 -15.62
CA GLY A 156 -6.24 -8.85 -16.29
C GLY A 156 -7.73 -8.84 -16.64
N LEU A 157 -8.23 -9.97 -17.15
CA LEU A 157 -9.65 -10.15 -17.50
C LEU A 157 -10.53 -10.18 -16.25
N ASP A 158 -10.06 -10.84 -15.19
CA ASP A 158 -10.75 -10.96 -13.91
C ASP A 158 -10.95 -9.60 -13.24
N ILE A 159 -9.91 -8.78 -13.18
CA ILE A 159 -10.00 -7.40 -12.69
C ILE A 159 -10.95 -6.58 -13.56
N THR A 160 -10.83 -6.67 -14.88
CA THR A 160 -11.71 -5.94 -15.80
C THR A 160 -13.18 -6.34 -15.60
N SER A 161 -13.45 -7.62 -15.37
CA SER A 161 -14.79 -8.15 -15.10
C SER A 161 -15.37 -7.53 -13.83
N VAL A 162 -14.60 -7.56 -12.73
CA VAL A 162 -15.02 -7.03 -11.42
C VAL A 162 -15.17 -5.52 -11.43
N VAL A 163 -14.30 -4.78 -12.11
CA VAL A 163 -14.44 -3.33 -12.26
C VAL A 163 -15.69 -2.99 -13.08
N ARG A 164 -15.98 -3.73 -14.15
CA ARG A 164 -17.17 -3.51 -14.99
C ARG A 164 -18.47 -3.77 -14.24
N SER A 165 -18.49 -4.75 -13.34
CA SER A 165 -19.67 -5.05 -12.51
C SER A 165 -19.74 -4.22 -11.23
N SER A 166 -18.77 -3.33 -10.99
CA SER A 166 -18.72 -2.52 -9.77
C SER A 166 -19.66 -1.32 -9.80
N SER A 167 -19.97 -0.81 -8.61
CA SER A 167 -20.65 0.47 -8.41
C SER A 167 -19.66 1.53 -7.88
N LEU A 168 -18.40 1.47 -8.31
CA LEU A 168 -17.38 2.42 -7.87
C LEU A 168 -17.55 3.75 -8.59
N ASP A 169 -17.65 4.82 -7.82
CA ASP A 169 -17.65 6.17 -8.36
C ASP A 169 -16.25 6.58 -8.86
N GLU A 170 -16.21 7.47 -9.83
CA GLU A 170 -14.99 8.16 -10.26
C GLU A 170 -14.82 9.45 -9.48
N TYR A 171 -13.57 9.83 -9.23
CA TYR A 171 -13.24 11.09 -8.58
C TYR A 171 -13.08 12.17 -9.63
N HIS A 172 -13.77 13.30 -9.44
CA HIS A 172 -13.72 14.43 -10.34
C HIS A 172 -13.94 15.73 -9.57
N SER A 173 -13.36 16.82 -10.07
CA SER A 173 -13.64 18.17 -9.57
C SER A 173 -14.99 18.65 -10.13
N ASP A 174 -15.76 19.38 -9.33
CA ASP A 174 -16.98 20.09 -9.78
C ASP A 174 -16.65 21.26 -10.72
N ASP A 175 -15.37 21.66 -10.83
CA ASP A 175 -14.94 22.71 -11.74
C ASP A 175 -14.86 22.19 -13.19
N VAL A 176 -15.87 22.55 -13.99
CA VAL A 176 -15.99 22.20 -15.42
C VAL A 176 -14.79 22.65 -16.26
N SER A 177 -14.01 23.63 -15.79
CA SER A 177 -12.84 24.13 -16.52
C SER A 177 -11.59 23.25 -16.39
N ASP A 178 -11.59 22.30 -15.45
CA ASP A 178 -10.51 21.36 -15.17
C ASP A 178 -11.10 19.95 -14.95
N ALA A 179 -11.74 19.40 -15.99
CA ALA A 179 -12.39 18.09 -16.00
C ALA A 179 -11.37 16.96 -15.87
N THR A 180 -10.72 16.90 -14.72
CA THR A 180 -9.79 15.86 -14.32
C THR A 180 -10.60 14.74 -13.67
N VAL A 181 -10.57 13.55 -14.29
CA VAL A 181 -11.29 12.36 -13.81
C VAL A 181 -10.26 11.30 -13.42
N LEU A 182 -10.47 10.68 -12.26
CA LEU A 182 -9.69 9.56 -11.77
C LEU A 182 -10.59 8.39 -11.40
N LEU A 183 -10.37 7.24 -12.04
CA LEU A 183 -11.13 6.05 -11.73
C LEU A 183 -10.65 5.45 -10.40
N SER A 184 -11.59 5.06 -9.54
CA SER A 184 -11.27 4.49 -8.21
C SER A 184 -10.31 3.29 -8.25
N HIS A 185 -10.41 2.43 -9.25
CA HIS A 185 -9.51 1.27 -9.36
C HIS A 185 -8.10 1.65 -9.85
N GLU A 186 -7.94 2.76 -10.56
CA GLU A 186 -6.63 3.27 -10.96
C GLU A 186 -5.93 3.94 -9.79
N SER A 187 -6.66 4.70 -8.95
CA SER A 187 -6.11 5.21 -7.70
C SER A 187 -5.67 4.07 -6.78
N GLU A 188 -6.46 3.00 -6.65
CA GLU A 188 -6.09 1.82 -5.87
C GLU A 188 -4.84 1.10 -6.40
N SER A 189 -4.63 1.09 -7.72
CA SER A 189 -3.40 0.56 -8.33
C SER A 189 -2.19 1.41 -7.95
N ILE A 190 -2.31 2.74 -8.03
CA ILE A 190 -1.27 3.69 -7.61
C ILE A 190 -0.94 3.52 -6.14
N LEU A 191 -1.96 3.46 -5.27
CA LEU A 191 -1.78 3.26 -3.83
C LEU A 191 -1.12 1.92 -3.51
N ALA A 192 -1.52 0.83 -4.19
CA ALA A 192 -0.89 -0.48 -4.00
C ALA A 192 0.61 -0.48 -4.38
N LEU A 193 0.98 0.20 -5.47
CA LEU A 193 2.38 0.32 -5.88
C LEU A 193 3.17 1.25 -4.94
N ALA A 194 2.57 2.38 -4.54
CA ALA A 194 3.13 3.30 -3.57
C ALA A 194 3.39 2.63 -2.22
N GLU A 195 2.51 1.75 -1.77
CA GLU A 195 2.68 1.00 -0.54
C GLU A 195 3.91 0.08 -0.57
N MET A 196 4.16 -0.63 -1.68
CA MET A 196 5.37 -1.44 -1.85
C MET A 196 6.64 -0.58 -1.84
N LEU A 197 6.58 0.62 -2.42
CA LEU A 197 7.68 1.57 -2.39
C LEU A 197 7.89 2.14 -0.98
N LEU A 198 6.82 2.47 -0.26
CA LEU A 198 6.90 2.90 1.13
C LEU A 198 7.52 1.82 2.01
N GLY A 199 7.04 0.57 1.90
CA GLY A 199 7.57 -0.57 2.66
C GLY A 199 9.05 -0.85 2.37
N SER A 200 9.49 -0.65 1.13
CA SER A 200 10.89 -0.95 0.74
C SER A 200 11.86 0.21 0.91
N LEU A 201 11.41 1.45 0.71
CA LEU A 201 12.24 2.66 0.82
C LEU A 201 12.22 3.24 2.22
N ALA A 202 11.12 3.08 2.96
CA ALA A 202 10.91 3.66 4.28
C ALA A 202 10.39 2.61 5.28
N PRO A 203 11.09 1.47 5.47
CA PRO A 203 10.58 0.32 6.20
C PRO A 203 10.20 0.63 7.67
N CYS A 204 10.95 1.52 8.34
CA CYS A 204 10.61 1.92 9.71
C CYS A 204 9.29 2.71 9.77
N TYR A 205 8.96 3.52 8.77
CA TYR A 205 7.65 4.16 8.70
C TYR A 205 6.57 3.11 8.41
N TYR A 206 6.79 2.25 7.41
CA TYR A 206 5.80 1.23 7.06
C TYR A 206 5.48 0.25 8.19
N ALA A 207 6.45 -0.07 9.06
CA ALA A 207 6.29 -1.04 10.14
C ALA A 207 5.72 -0.46 11.44
N HIS A 208 5.86 0.84 11.69
CA HIS A 208 5.56 1.45 12.99
C HIS A 208 4.51 2.55 12.88
N ASP A 209 3.40 2.40 13.60
CA ASP A 209 2.31 3.39 13.61
C ASP A 209 2.77 4.73 14.15
N VAL A 210 3.60 4.71 15.20
CA VAL A 210 4.12 5.96 15.79
C VAL A 210 4.91 6.80 14.78
N ALA A 211 5.66 6.15 13.89
CA ALA A 211 6.43 6.84 12.86
C ALA A 211 5.52 7.44 11.78
N LEU A 212 4.47 6.72 11.37
CA LEU A 212 3.48 7.22 10.43
C LEU A 212 2.64 8.34 11.04
N ASN A 213 2.10 8.16 12.24
CA ASN A 213 1.34 9.18 12.97
C ASN A 213 2.15 10.47 13.10
N ALA A 214 3.45 10.38 13.42
CA ALA A 214 4.32 11.55 13.50
C ALA A 214 4.54 12.22 12.12
N ALA A 215 4.57 11.45 11.03
CA ALA A 215 4.76 11.98 9.69
C ALA A 215 3.48 12.58 9.08
N THR A 216 2.31 12.04 9.41
CA THR A 216 1.01 12.42 8.85
C THR A 216 0.20 13.33 9.76
N SER A 217 0.56 13.43 11.05
CA SER A 217 -0.24 14.10 12.08
C SER A 217 -1.69 13.58 12.17
N GLY A 218 -1.90 12.30 11.85
CA GLY A 218 -3.22 11.70 11.77
C GLY A 218 -3.22 10.22 12.13
N PRO A 219 -4.42 9.63 12.30
CA PRO A 219 -4.59 8.21 12.62
C PRO A 219 -4.07 7.31 11.50
N VAL A 220 -3.57 6.13 11.88
CA VAL A 220 -3.17 5.08 10.93
C VAL A 220 -4.24 4.01 10.88
N PHE A 221 -4.77 3.81 9.67
CA PHE A 221 -5.69 2.74 9.32
C PHE A 221 -4.96 1.65 8.53
N ALA A 222 -5.25 0.39 8.86
CA ALA A 222 -4.62 -0.78 8.29
C ALA A 222 -5.67 -1.82 7.91
N LEU A 223 -5.37 -2.59 6.87
CA LEU A 223 -6.11 -3.78 6.47
C LEU A 223 -5.32 -5.00 6.97
N PRO A 224 -6.00 -6.08 7.34
CA PRO A 224 -5.33 -7.24 7.89
C PRO A 224 -4.57 -7.97 6.78
N ALA A 225 -3.36 -8.44 7.06
CA ALA A 225 -2.69 -9.38 6.17
C ALA A 225 -2.62 -10.78 6.80
N ARG A 226 -2.62 -11.80 5.95
CA ARG A 226 -2.42 -13.17 6.42
C ARG A 226 -1.04 -13.30 7.07
N SER A 227 -0.97 -13.98 8.21
CA SER A 227 0.26 -14.24 8.99
C SER A 227 0.72 -13.11 9.91
N GLY A 228 -0.18 -12.18 10.28
CA GLY A 228 0.10 -11.16 11.31
C GLY A 228 0.80 -9.90 10.80
N ASP A 229 1.02 -9.80 9.49
CA ASP A 229 1.46 -8.59 8.81
C ASP A 229 0.28 -7.62 8.60
N ARG A 230 0.54 -6.46 7.96
CA ARG A 230 -0.50 -5.47 7.62
C ARG A 230 -0.39 -4.94 6.20
N TYR A 231 -1.52 -4.53 5.63
CA TYR A 231 -1.56 -3.52 4.57
C TYR A 231 -1.98 -2.19 5.21
N LEU A 232 -1.56 -1.06 4.65
CA LEU A 232 -2.12 0.24 4.96
C LEU A 232 -3.43 0.43 4.16
N ALA A 233 -4.44 0.98 4.84
CA ALA A 233 -5.68 1.39 4.19
C ALA A 233 -5.41 2.48 3.15
N SER A 234 -6.29 2.61 2.17
CA SER A 234 -6.13 3.58 1.10
C SER A 234 -6.12 5.01 1.60
N SER A 235 -6.90 5.31 2.64
CA SER A 235 -6.87 6.61 3.34
C SER A 235 -5.51 6.91 3.94
N THR A 236 -4.91 5.98 4.68
CA THR A 236 -3.56 6.14 5.24
C THR A 236 -2.53 6.37 4.14
N LEU A 237 -2.58 5.58 3.06
CA LEU A 237 -1.65 5.73 1.94
C LEU A 237 -1.84 7.07 1.23
N CYS A 238 -3.08 7.52 1.06
CA CYS A 238 -3.40 8.83 0.49
C CYS A 238 -2.80 9.95 1.36
N THR A 239 -3.03 9.93 2.68
CA THR A 239 -2.44 10.89 3.62
C THR A 239 -0.91 10.87 3.61
N VAL A 240 -0.29 9.69 3.60
CA VAL A 240 1.17 9.57 3.47
C VAL A 240 1.65 10.18 2.16
N LEU A 241 0.97 9.87 1.06
CA LEU A 241 1.38 10.33 -0.26
C LEU A 241 1.18 11.81 -0.45
N LEU A 242 0.12 12.43 0.08
CA LEU A 242 -0.26 13.80 -0.26
C LEU A 242 0.02 14.79 0.87
N HIS A 243 -0.10 14.36 2.12
CA HIS A 243 -0.10 15.21 3.32
C HIS A 243 1.05 14.93 4.29
N SER A 244 2.13 14.27 3.84
CA SER A 244 3.30 14.00 4.68
C SER A 244 4.63 14.36 4.02
N THR A 245 5.68 14.47 4.83
CA THR A 245 7.06 14.67 4.35
C THR A 245 7.60 13.50 3.53
N LEU A 246 6.97 12.31 3.63
CA LEU A 246 7.29 11.15 2.82
C LEU A 246 6.67 11.22 1.42
N GLY A 247 5.64 12.05 1.23
CA GLY A 247 4.85 12.09 0.00
C GLY A 247 5.69 12.37 -1.24
N THR A 248 6.44 13.47 -1.24
CA THR A 248 7.31 13.86 -2.36
C THR A 248 8.33 12.78 -2.77
N PRO A 249 9.17 12.24 -1.85
CA PRO A 249 10.14 11.22 -2.24
C PRO A 249 9.49 9.90 -2.70
N ILE A 250 8.34 9.50 -2.14
CA ILE A 250 7.64 8.29 -2.57
C ILE A 250 6.95 8.48 -3.93
N ARG A 251 6.25 9.61 -4.16
CA ARG A 251 5.68 9.94 -5.48
C ARG A 251 6.75 10.02 -6.56
N LYS A 252 7.91 10.62 -6.26
CA LYS A 252 9.04 10.63 -7.19
C LYS A 252 9.53 9.22 -7.51
N ALA A 253 9.75 8.38 -6.50
CA ALA A 253 10.19 7.00 -6.72
C ALA A 253 9.17 6.18 -7.51
N LEU A 254 7.87 6.43 -7.31
CA LEU A 254 6.77 5.83 -8.07
C LEU A 254 6.83 6.23 -9.55
N CYS A 255 6.87 7.53 -9.85
CA CYS A 255 6.96 8.02 -11.22
C CYS A 255 8.24 7.54 -11.91
N ASP A 256 9.40 7.57 -11.23
CA ASP A 256 10.67 7.06 -11.77
C ASP A 256 10.58 5.56 -12.12
N LEU A 257 9.90 4.76 -11.29
CA LEU A 257 9.70 3.33 -11.51
C LEU A 257 8.82 3.08 -12.75
N LEU A 258 7.67 3.76 -12.82
CA LEU A 258 6.71 3.63 -13.93
C LEU A 258 7.31 4.09 -15.26
N GLN A 259 8.01 5.24 -15.26
CA GLN A 259 8.67 5.77 -16.44
C GLN A 259 9.79 4.84 -16.92
N ARG A 260 10.56 4.24 -16.00
CA ARG A 260 11.58 3.24 -16.36
C ARG A 260 10.97 2.01 -17.01
N ALA A 261 9.90 1.48 -16.41
CA ALA A 261 9.16 0.35 -16.96
C ALA A 261 8.66 0.62 -18.38
N ARG A 262 8.09 1.82 -18.59
CA ARG A 262 7.64 2.27 -19.91
C ARG A 262 8.80 2.40 -20.91
N ALA A 263 9.90 3.03 -20.52
CA ALA A 263 11.08 3.17 -21.39
C ALA A 263 11.63 1.80 -21.82
N THR A 264 11.69 0.83 -20.89
CA THR A 264 12.10 -0.54 -21.20
C THR A 264 11.17 -1.22 -22.21
N LEU A 265 9.86 -0.97 -22.17
CA LEU A 265 8.92 -1.50 -23.17
C LEU A 265 9.12 -0.84 -24.53
N THR A 266 9.27 0.49 -24.57
CA THR A 266 9.54 1.23 -25.81
C THR A 266 10.85 0.79 -26.48
N ASP A 267 11.91 0.61 -25.70
CA ASP A 267 13.24 0.22 -26.20
C ASP A 267 13.27 -1.19 -26.80
N ARG A 268 12.36 -2.07 -26.37
CA ARG A 268 12.22 -3.42 -26.95
C ARG A 268 11.70 -3.40 -28.38
N GLY A 269 11.15 -2.27 -28.83
CA GLY A 269 10.64 -2.10 -30.20
C GLY A 269 9.59 -3.12 -30.58
N SER A 270 8.88 -3.72 -29.61
CA SER A 270 7.95 -4.79 -29.90
C SER A 270 6.68 -4.23 -30.55
N ALA A 271 6.31 -4.79 -31.70
CA ALA A 271 4.98 -4.62 -32.27
C ALA A 271 3.93 -5.46 -31.51
N ASP A 272 4.27 -5.92 -30.31
CA ASP A 272 3.41 -6.75 -29.48
C ASP A 272 2.31 -5.88 -28.88
N SER A 273 1.06 -6.28 -29.13
CA SER A 273 -0.12 -5.56 -28.64
C SER A 273 -0.16 -5.53 -27.11
N GLU A 274 0.43 -6.52 -26.44
CA GLU A 274 0.46 -6.59 -24.99
C GLU A 274 1.41 -5.54 -24.39
N ASP A 275 2.66 -5.48 -24.86
CA ASP A 275 3.66 -4.50 -24.39
C ASP A 275 3.18 -3.06 -24.62
N SER A 276 2.50 -2.80 -25.75
CA SER A 276 1.91 -1.49 -26.03
C SER A 276 0.78 -1.13 -25.05
N ALA A 277 -0.13 -2.06 -24.76
CA ALA A 277 -1.19 -1.84 -23.80
C ALA A 277 -0.66 -1.64 -22.37
N VAL A 278 0.37 -2.39 -21.98
CA VAL A 278 1.07 -2.21 -20.70
C VAL A 278 1.74 -0.84 -20.64
N ALA A 279 2.47 -0.44 -21.69
CA ALA A 279 3.11 0.86 -21.75
C ALA A 279 2.11 2.03 -21.63
N SER A 280 0.92 1.89 -22.25
CA SER A 280 -0.19 2.85 -22.09
C SER A 280 -0.65 2.91 -20.64
N THR A 281 -0.98 1.76 -20.04
CA THR A 281 -1.45 1.69 -18.64
C THR A 281 -0.45 2.33 -17.67
N LEU A 282 0.85 2.09 -17.87
CA LEU A 282 1.90 2.68 -17.05
C LEU A 282 2.04 4.21 -17.27
N ALA A 283 1.77 4.69 -18.48
CA ALA A 283 1.74 6.13 -18.77
C ALA A 283 0.55 6.79 -18.09
N ASP A 284 -0.63 6.15 -18.15
CA ASP A 284 -1.86 6.62 -17.51
C ASP A 284 -1.64 6.72 -16.00
N TRP A 285 -1.02 5.73 -15.37
CA TRP A 285 -0.69 5.79 -13.95
C TRP A 285 0.28 6.91 -13.57
N VAL A 286 1.22 7.30 -14.44
CA VAL A 286 2.07 8.48 -14.18
C VAL A 286 1.22 9.75 -14.18
N SER A 287 0.34 9.92 -15.17
CA SER A 287 -0.57 11.06 -15.24
C SER A 287 -1.53 11.08 -14.05
N ASN A 288 -2.05 9.91 -13.67
CA ASN A 288 -3.01 9.77 -12.59
C ASN A 288 -2.42 10.12 -11.22
N VAL A 289 -1.10 10.02 -11.01
CA VAL A 289 -0.45 10.54 -9.79
C VAL A 289 -0.58 12.06 -9.69
N ASP A 290 -0.41 12.79 -10.79
CA ASP A 290 -0.57 14.25 -10.81
C ASP A 290 -2.05 14.64 -10.67
N ILE A 291 -2.95 13.87 -11.29
CA ILE A 291 -4.39 14.01 -11.13
C ILE A 291 -4.81 13.82 -9.65
N MET A 292 -4.28 12.81 -8.96
CA MET A 292 -4.55 12.62 -7.52
C MET A 292 -4.17 13.85 -6.71
N VAL A 293 -3.04 14.49 -7.03
CA VAL A 293 -2.62 15.73 -6.36
C VAL A 293 -3.57 16.88 -6.67
N ALA A 294 -3.99 17.04 -7.93
CA ALA A 294 -4.93 18.09 -8.33
C ALA A 294 -6.30 17.93 -7.65
N LEU A 295 -6.85 16.71 -7.64
CA LEU A 295 -8.12 16.40 -6.99
C LEU A 295 -8.06 16.62 -5.47
N ASP A 296 -6.95 16.26 -4.82
CA ASP A 296 -6.75 16.52 -3.39
C ASP A 296 -6.71 18.02 -3.06
N GLN A 297 -6.01 18.82 -3.89
CA GLN A 297 -5.99 20.28 -3.76
C GLN A 297 -7.37 20.92 -3.97
N ALA A 298 -8.20 20.30 -4.80
CA ALA A 298 -9.59 20.69 -5.04
C ALA A 298 -10.57 20.14 -4.00
N PHE A 299 -10.10 19.39 -2.99
CA PHE A 299 -10.95 18.67 -2.02
C PHE A 299 -11.92 17.66 -2.66
N ALA A 300 -11.57 17.15 -3.83
CA ALA A 300 -12.35 16.25 -4.68
C ALA A 300 -11.84 14.80 -4.68
N LEU A 301 -10.97 14.45 -3.73
CA LEU A 301 -10.42 13.10 -3.57
C LEU A 301 -10.85 12.48 -2.22
N PRO A 302 -12.11 12.00 -2.09
CA PRO A 302 -12.69 11.53 -0.82
C PRO A 302 -12.21 10.11 -0.41
N ILE A 303 -10.91 9.82 -0.51
CA ILE A 303 -10.32 8.56 -0.05
C ILE A 303 -10.17 8.60 1.47
N THR A 304 -11.22 8.17 2.16
CA THR A 304 -11.32 8.20 3.63
C THR A 304 -11.50 6.79 4.18
N PRO A 305 -11.34 6.57 5.50
CA PRO A 305 -11.62 5.27 6.11
C PRO A 305 -13.07 4.80 5.89
N PHE A 306 -13.98 5.73 5.63
CA PHE A 306 -15.41 5.49 5.37
C PHE A 306 -15.73 5.22 3.90
N CYS A 307 -14.74 5.36 3.02
CA CYS A 307 -14.88 5.25 1.57
C CYS A 307 -13.72 4.40 1.03
N GLN A 308 -13.64 3.17 1.51
CA GLN A 308 -12.61 2.20 1.12
C GLN A 308 -13.17 1.28 0.03
N VAL A 309 -12.40 1.11 -1.05
CA VAL A 309 -12.74 0.13 -2.09
C VAL A 309 -12.62 -1.28 -1.52
N MET A 310 -13.70 -2.04 -1.61
CA MET A 310 -13.81 -3.42 -1.12
C MET A 310 -14.86 -4.21 -1.90
N PHE A 311 -14.93 -5.52 -1.67
CA PHE A 311 -15.99 -6.36 -2.25
C PHE A 311 -17.25 -6.30 -1.38
N ASP A 312 -18.40 -6.26 -2.03
CA ASP A 312 -19.66 -6.68 -1.41
C ASP A 312 -19.69 -8.21 -1.39
N SER A 313 -19.72 -8.79 -0.19
CA SER A 313 -19.69 -10.24 0.02
C SER A 313 -20.92 -10.99 -0.54
N SER A 314 -22.01 -10.29 -0.84
CA SER A 314 -23.25 -10.86 -1.37
C SER A 314 -23.29 -10.85 -2.89
N THR A 315 -22.80 -9.79 -3.53
CA THR A 315 -22.82 -9.63 -5.00
C THR A 315 -21.49 -9.97 -5.67
N MET A 316 -20.40 -10.07 -4.91
CA MET A 316 -19.02 -10.21 -5.40
C MET A 316 -18.59 -9.07 -6.35
N SER A 317 -19.24 -7.91 -6.26
CA SER A 317 -18.86 -6.68 -6.98
C SER A 317 -18.09 -5.73 -6.07
N LEU A 318 -17.33 -4.78 -6.63
CA LEU A 318 -16.69 -3.74 -5.83
C LEU A 318 -17.67 -2.62 -5.47
N THR A 319 -17.52 -2.12 -4.26
CA THR A 319 -18.27 -0.99 -3.69
C THR A 319 -17.33 -0.11 -2.85
N HIS A 320 -17.78 1.09 -2.51
CA HIS A 320 -17.19 1.89 -1.44
C HIS A 320 -17.86 1.55 -0.12
N GLY A 321 -17.05 1.14 0.86
CA GLY A 321 -17.53 0.74 2.19
C GLY A 321 -16.76 1.43 3.31
N SER A 322 -17.35 1.42 4.51
CA SER A 322 -16.71 1.93 5.71
C SER A 322 -15.88 0.86 6.39
N LEU A 323 -14.63 1.19 6.73
CA LEU A 323 -13.81 0.33 7.57
C LEU A 323 -14.38 0.20 8.99
N GLU A 324 -15.09 1.22 9.51
CA GLU A 324 -15.67 1.17 10.86
C GLU A 324 -16.72 0.06 10.99
N ASP A 325 -17.49 -0.19 9.93
CA ASP A 325 -18.53 -1.23 9.91
C ASP A 325 -17.93 -2.65 10.08
N LEU A 326 -16.62 -2.77 9.87
CA LEU A 326 -15.87 -4.02 9.93
C LEU A 326 -15.10 -4.17 11.25
N TRP A 327 -15.02 -3.13 12.08
CA TRP A 327 -14.26 -3.15 13.32
C TRP A 327 -15.06 -3.78 14.45
N THR A 328 -14.43 -4.69 15.18
CA THR A 328 -14.92 -5.09 16.51
C THR A 328 -14.36 -4.13 17.54
N ASP A 329 -15.23 -3.43 18.29
CA ASP A 329 -14.82 -2.56 19.38
C ASP A 329 -14.18 -3.38 20.51
N THR A 330 -12.84 -3.33 20.62
CA THR A 330 -12.15 -3.72 21.84
C THR A 330 -12.08 -2.52 22.77
N VAL A 331 -13.22 -2.17 23.39
CA VAL A 331 -13.16 -1.40 24.64
C VAL A 331 -12.67 -2.38 25.69
N THR A 332 -11.38 -2.35 26.03
CA THR A 332 -10.94 -2.91 27.30
C THR A 332 -11.66 -2.09 28.38
N PRO A 333 -12.57 -2.68 29.17
CA PRO A 333 -13.13 -1.95 30.30
C PRO A 333 -11.95 -1.62 31.20
N THR A 334 -11.68 -0.34 31.39
CA THR A 334 -10.87 0.11 32.52
C THR A 334 -11.66 -0.28 33.77
N THR A 335 -11.40 -1.48 34.28
CA THR A 335 -11.76 -1.84 35.65
C THR A 335 -11.02 -0.87 36.56
N GLY A 336 -11.79 0.01 37.20
CA GLY A 336 -11.31 0.86 38.29
C GLY A 336 -10.88 0.09 39.52
#